data_AF-A0A8S2TQ33-F1
#
_entry.id   AF-A0A8S2TQ33-F1
#
_cell.length_a   1.000
_cell.length_b   1.000
_cell.length_c   1.000
_cell.angle_alpha   90.00
_cell.angle_beta   90.00
_cell.angle_gamma   90.00
#
_symmetry.space_group_name_H-M   'P 1'
#
loop_
_entity.id
_entity.type
_entity.pdbx_description
1 polymer ?
#
loop_
_entity_poly.entity_id
_entity_poly.type
_entity_poly.pdbx_seq_one_letter_code
_entity_poly.pdbx_strand_id
1 'polypeptide(L)'
;ECDASCHTGCIKTVNLKHLCVRCHHKVASESMRSVVDANQEASAAKIIGDSDRHLSLVTLGDDVRVPGPLMDRSRADPPNVLGLIIKEINGMYKNGCRGRTTNRLYARNQFEKGDSKILEIVDINLEERSLRNIVENESVLGGQKLLKCCSRNVV
;
A
#
# COMPACT_ATOMS: atom_id res chain seq x y z
N GLU A 1 -25.58 -24.91 -18.46
CA GLU A 1 -24.65 -24.31 -19.43
C GLU A 1 -25.44 -23.83 -20.66
N CYS A 2 -24.80 -23.41 -21.76
CA CYS A 2 -25.51 -23.31 -23.04
C CYS A 2 -25.62 -24.71 -23.65
N ASP A 3 -26.80 -25.12 -24.15
CA ASP A 3 -26.99 -26.44 -24.74
C ASP A 3 -26.13 -26.62 -26.01
N ALA A 4 -25.50 -27.79 -26.14
CA ALA A 4 -24.55 -28.10 -27.21
C ALA A 4 -25.14 -27.97 -28.63
N SER A 5 -26.46 -28.05 -28.78
CA SER A 5 -27.19 -27.86 -30.03
C SER A 5 -27.10 -26.43 -30.59
N CYS A 6 -26.85 -25.43 -29.75
CA CYS A 6 -26.74 -24.02 -30.15
C CYS A 6 -25.36 -23.65 -30.70
N HIS A 7 -24.34 -24.51 -30.53
CA HIS A 7 -22.93 -24.14 -30.72
C HIS A 7 -22.26 -24.72 -31.97
N THR A 8 -22.89 -25.66 -32.68
CA THR A 8 -22.38 -26.23 -33.94
C THR A 8 -22.20 -25.18 -35.05
N GLY A 9 -22.95 -24.07 -35.00
CA GLY A 9 -22.80 -22.89 -35.89
C GLY A 9 -22.08 -21.68 -35.26
N CYS A 10 -22.22 -21.46 -33.95
CA CYS A 10 -21.63 -20.30 -33.25
C CYS A 10 -20.09 -20.39 -33.09
N ILE A 11 -19.52 -21.59 -32.98
CA ILE A 11 -18.07 -21.76 -32.72
C ILE A 11 -17.23 -21.48 -33.97
N LYS A 12 -17.82 -21.57 -35.18
CA LYS A 12 -17.06 -21.55 -36.45
C LYS A 12 -17.13 -20.23 -37.21
N THR A 13 -17.93 -19.26 -36.78
CA THR A 13 -18.15 -18.03 -37.56
C THR A 13 -17.80 -16.78 -36.76
N VAL A 14 -16.92 -15.94 -37.33
CA VAL A 14 -16.53 -14.61 -36.81
C VAL A 14 -17.67 -13.58 -36.99
N ASN A 15 -18.86 -14.02 -37.43
CA ASN A 15 -19.97 -13.17 -37.80
C ASN A 15 -20.99 -13.08 -36.66
N LEU A 16 -21.09 -11.89 -36.05
CA LEU A 16 -21.96 -11.58 -34.92
C LEU A 16 -23.45 -11.94 -35.15
N LYS A 17 -23.90 -12.05 -36.41
CA LYS A 17 -25.29 -12.35 -36.78
C LYS A 17 -25.72 -13.80 -36.50
N HIS A 18 -24.78 -14.70 -36.23
CA HIS A 18 -25.06 -16.13 -35.98
C HIS A 18 -24.82 -16.56 -34.53
N LEU A 19 -24.56 -15.62 -33.62
CA LEU A 19 -24.37 -15.92 -32.20
C LEU A 19 -25.74 -16.07 -31.49
N CYS A 20 -25.84 -17.04 -30.58
CA CYS A 20 -26.95 -17.06 -29.64
C CYS A 20 -26.86 -15.88 -28.66
N VAL A 21 -28.00 -15.48 -28.09
CA VAL A 21 -28.12 -14.32 -27.18
C VAL A 21 -27.06 -14.36 -26.06
N ARG A 22 -26.83 -15.52 -25.45
CA ARG A 22 -25.87 -15.69 -24.34
C ARG A 22 -24.41 -15.54 -24.79
N CYS A 23 -24.05 -16.02 -25.98
CA CYS A 23 -22.72 -15.80 -26.57
C CYS A 23 -22.51 -14.35 -26.97
N HIS A 24 -23.55 -13.70 -27.52
CA HIS A 24 -23.51 -12.29 -27.83
C HIS A 24 -23.27 -11.44 -26.57
N HIS A 25 -23.99 -11.72 -25.47
CA HIS A 25 -23.75 -11.05 -24.20
C HIS A 25 -22.36 -11.34 -23.62
N LYS A 26 -21.81 -12.54 -23.83
CA LYS A 26 -20.45 -12.86 -23.39
C LYS A 26 -19.42 -11.99 -24.12
N VAL A 27 -19.46 -11.94 -25.45
CA VAL A 27 -18.57 -11.10 -26.27
C VAL A 27 -18.75 -9.61 -25.95
N ALA A 28 -20.00 -9.16 -25.78
CA ALA A 28 -20.29 -7.79 -25.35
C ALA A 28 -19.73 -7.50 -23.94
N SER A 29 -19.80 -8.46 -23.01
CA SER A 29 -19.26 -8.29 -21.67
C SER A 29 -17.73 -8.28 -21.64
N GLU A 30 -17.07 -9.09 -22.47
CA GLU A 30 -15.61 -9.13 -22.58
C GLU A 30 -15.07 -7.84 -23.19
N SER A 31 -15.72 -7.32 -24.25
CA SER A 31 -15.38 -6.01 -24.82
C SER A 31 -15.66 -4.85 -23.86
N MET A 32 -16.75 -4.88 -23.09
CA MET A 32 -16.99 -3.88 -22.06
C MET A 32 -15.95 -3.95 -20.92
N ARG A 33 -15.56 -5.16 -20.50
CA ARG A 33 -14.52 -5.34 -19.47
C ARG A 33 -13.18 -4.76 -19.90
N SER A 34 -12.73 -5.02 -21.13
CA SER A 34 -11.45 -4.47 -21.60
C SER A 34 -11.45 -2.93 -21.66
N VAL A 35 -12.58 -2.31 -22.02
CA VAL A 35 -12.74 -0.85 -21.98
C VAL A 35 -12.74 -0.34 -20.53
N VAL A 36 -13.39 -1.04 -19.61
CA VAL A 36 -13.39 -0.70 -18.18
C VAL A 36 -11.99 -0.81 -17.60
N ASP A 37 -11.23 -1.86 -17.92
CA ASP A 37 -9.86 -2.07 -17.46
C ASP A 37 -8.96 -0.91 -17.93
N ALA A 38 -9.03 -0.54 -19.21
CA ALA A 38 -8.28 0.60 -19.76
C ALA A 38 -8.66 1.93 -19.08
N ASN A 39 -9.94 2.13 -18.77
CA ASN A 39 -10.40 3.33 -18.05
C ASN A 39 -9.95 3.35 -16.59
N GLN A 40 -9.91 2.19 -15.92
CA GLN A 40 -9.38 2.04 -14.56
C GLN A 40 -7.89 2.36 -14.53
N GLU A 41 -7.12 1.85 -15.48
CA GLU A 41 -5.69 2.16 -15.62
C GLU A 41 -5.46 3.66 -15.85
N ALA A 42 -6.20 4.27 -16.78
CA ALA A 42 -6.11 5.71 -17.06
C ALA A 42 -6.49 6.55 -15.83
N SER A 43 -7.49 6.11 -15.05
CA SER A 43 -7.91 6.79 -13.82
C SER A 43 -6.85 6.65 -12.72
N ALA A 44 -6.26 5.46 -12.56
CA ALA A 44 -5.18 5.21 -11.62
C ALA A 44 -3.95 6.07 -11.94
N ALA A 45 -3.59 6.18 -13.22
CA ALA A 45 -2.47 7.02 -13.67
C ALA A 45 -2.70 8.50 -13.35
N LYS A 46 -3.93 9.01 -13.51
CA LYS A 46 -4.29 10.38 -13.10
C LYS A 46 -4.12 10.60 -11.60
N ILE A 47 -4.62 9.67 -10.78
CA ILE A 47 -4.50 9.75 -9.31
C ILE A 47 -3.02 9.78 -8.88
N ILE A 48 -2.17 8.96 -9.50
CA ILE A 48 -0.73 8.94 -9.24
C ILE A 48 -0.11 10.29 -9.62
N GLY A 49 -0.39 10.78 -10.83
CA GLY A 49 0.15 12.06 -11.32
C GLY A 49 -0.27 13.26 -10.47
N ASP A 50 -1.52 13.29 -9.99
CA ASP A 50 -1.98 14.34 -9.08
C ASP A 50 -1.34 14.22 -7.69
N SER A 51 -1.16 12.99 -7.19
CA SER A 51 -0.47 12.75 -5.92
C SER A 51 0.99 13.21 -5.98
N ASP A 52 1.71 12.90 -7.06
CA ASP A 52 3.11 13.30 -7.25
C ASP A 52 3.31 14.82 -7.32
N ARG A 53 2.30 15.57 -7.79
CA ARG A 53 2.34 17.05 -7.82
C ARG A 53 2.22 17.67 -6.45
N HIS A 54 1.52 17.01 -5.52
CA HIS A 54 1.25 17.55 -4.19
C HIS A 54 2.24 17.06 -3.13
N LEU A 55 2.90 15.93 -3.37
CA LEU A 55 3.87 15.37 -2.43
C LEU A 55 5.26 15.93 -2.69
N SER A 56 5.91 16.37 -1.61
CA SER A 56 7.30 16.84 -1.66
C SER A 56 8.23 15.77 -2.22
N LEU A 57 9.14 16.17 -3.09
CA LEU A 57 10.20 15.29 -3.58
C LEU A 57 11.11 14.86 -2.42
N VAL A 58 11.46 13.58 -2.39
CA VAL A 58 12.22 12.98 -1.30
C VAL A 58 13.42 12.23 -1.86
N THR A 59 14.57 12.42 -1.22
CA THR A 59 15.85 11.81 -1.59
C THR A 59 16.36 10.87 -0.50
N LEU A 60 17.27 9.97 -0.87
CA LEU A 60 17.97 9.13 0.10
C LEU A 60 18.70 10.01 1.11
N GLY A 61 18.60 9.68 2.40
CA GLY A 61 19.16 10.51 3.48
C GLY A 61 18.28 11.66 3.94
N ASP A 62 17.09 11.85 3.37
CA ASP A 62 16.12 12.80 3.92
C ASP A 62 15.46 12.24 5.17
N ASP A 63 15.26 13.13 6.15
CA ASP A 63 14.46 12.85 7.32
C ASP A 63 12.99 12.77 6.95
N VAL A 64 12.29 11.83 7.59
CA VAL A 64 10.88 11.57 7.39
C VAL A 64 10.19 11.31 8.72
N ARG A 65 8.91 11.65 8.78
CA ARG A 65 8.01 11.37 9.89
C ARG A 65 6.99 10.33 9.46
N VAL A 66 7.06 9.14 10.06
CA VAL A 66 6.15 8.04 9.78
C VAL A 66 5.07 8.00 10.86
N PRO A 67 3.77 8.12 10.52
CA PRO A 67 2.71 8.09 11.50
C PRO A 67 2.63 6.73 12.20
N GLY A 68 2.75 6.75 13.52
CA GLY A 68 2.59 5.56 14.36
C GLY A 68 1.11 5.22 14.59
N PRO A 69 0.73 3.93 14.65
CA PRO A 69 -0.61 3.53 15.07
C PRO A 69 -0.99 4.07 16.45
N LEU A 70 -2.22 4.59 16.56
CA LEU A 70 -2.74 5.20 17.79
C LEU A 70 -2.78 4.24 18.98
N MET A 71 -2.99 2.94 18.73
CA MET A 71 -3.11 1.94 19.79
C MET A 71 -1.78 1.64 20.48
N ASP A 72 -0.65 1.88 19.82
CA ASP A 72 0.66 1.50 20.35
C ASP A 72 1.34 2.65 21.11
N ARG A 73 0.81 3.88 20.98
CA ARG A 73 1.36 5.09 21.61
C ARG A 73 0.49 5.60 22.75
N SER A 74 1.09 6.12 23.81
CA SER A 74 0.39 6.88 24.84
C SER A 74 -0.13 8.21 24.25
N ARG A 75 -1.14 8.81 24.89
CA ARG A 75 -1.70 10.10 24.43
C ARG A 75 -0.68 11.23 24.43
N ALA A 76 0.35 11.13 25.27
CA ALA A 76 1.43 12.10 25.38
C ALA A 76 2.72 11.70 24.62
N ASP A 77 2.74 10.53 23.98
CA ASP A 77 3.86 10.16 23.11
C ASP A 77 3.77 10.92 21.77
N PRO A 78 4.91 11.16 21.10
CA PRO A 78 4.94 11.74 19.76
C PRO A 78 4.06 10.96 18.78
N PRO A 79 3.32 11.64 17.91
CA PRO A 79 2.41 10.95 17.01
C PRO A 79 3.12 10.19 15.88
N ASN A 80 4.28 10.70 15.49
CA ASN A 80 5.04 10.20 14.36
C ASN A 80 6.41 9.73 14.85
N VAL A 81 6.86 8.61 14.31
CA VAL A 81 8.21 8.08 14.45
C VAL A 81 9.13 8.86 13.53
N LEU A 82 10.26 9.33 14.06
CA LEU A 82 11.28 9.99 13.25
C LEU A 82 12.15 8.93 12.57
N GLY A 83 12.39 9.09 11.28
CA GLY A 83 13.27 8.22 10.53
C GLY A 83 13.93 8.94 9.37
N LEU A 84 14.68 8.17 8.59
CA LEU A 84 15.46 8.62 7.45
C LEU A 84 15.30 7.62 6.31
N ILE A 85 15.29 8.09 5.06
CA ILE A 85 15.15 7.20 3.91
C ILE A 85 16.49 6.51 3.61
N ILE A 86 16.50 5.19 3.73
CA ILE A 86 17.69 4.36 3.50
C ILE A 86 17.76 3.92 2.03
N LYS A 87 16.63 3.53 1.44
CA LYS A 87 16.60 2.92 0.12
C LYS A 87 15.29 3.18 -0.60
N GLU A 88 15.34 3.26 -1.92
CA GLU A 88 14.18 3.25 -2.81
C GLU A 88 14.16 1.94 -3.64
N ILE A 89 12.99 1.32 -3.76
CA ILE A 89 12.75 0.11 -4.54
C ILE A 89 11.43 0.29 -5.29
N ASN A 90 11.50 0.39 -6.62
CA ASN A 90 10.33 0.51 -7.50
C ASN A 90 9.34 1.63 -7.09
N GLY A 91 9.84 2.81 -6.72
CA GLY A 91 9.02 3.95 -6.28
C GLY A 91 8.47 3.85 -4.85
N MET A 92 8.85 2.81 -4.09
CA MET A 92 8.58 2.72 -2.66
C MET A 92 9.85 2.89 -1.84
N TYR A 93 9.71 3.46 -0.65
CA TYR A 93 10.82 3.89 0.20
C TYR A 93 10.95 3.00 1.44
N LYS A 94 12.18 2.70 1.83
CA LYS A 94 12.51 2.00 3.06
C LYS A 94 13.05 3.00 4.07
N ASN A 95 12.44 3.01 5.25
CA ASN A 95 12.71 4.00 6.29
C ASN A 95 13.53 3.38 7.42
N GLY A 96 14.54 4.10 7.88
CA GLY A 96 15.35 3.79 9.04
C GLY A 96 14.97 4.69 10.20
N CYS A 97 14.49 4.12 11.29
CA CYS A 97 14.20 4.86 12.52
C CYS A 97 15.41 4.79 13.46
N ARG A 98 15.41 5.61 14.51
CA ARG A 98 16.53 5.65 15.46
C ARG A 98 16.76 4.26 16.05
N GLY A 99 17.84 3.62 15.64
CA GLY A 99 18.24 2.30 16.09
C GLY A 99 17.65 1.07 15.37
N ARG A 100 16.70 1.17 14.42
CA ARG A 100 16.21 0.01 13.61
C ARG A 100 15.57 0.41 12.28
N THR A 101 15.59 -0.51 11.30
CA THR A 101 14.96 -0.31 9.99
C THR A 101 13.54 -0.87 9.96
N THR A 102 12.61 -0.19 9.29
CA THR A 102 11.25 -0.72 9.12
C THR A 102 11.24 -1.90 8.16
N ASN A 103 10.55 -2.98 8.52
CA ASN A 103 10.38 -4.17 7.68
C ASN A 103 9.51 -3.94 6.42
N ARG A 104 8.69 -2.88 6.42
CA ARG A 104 7.77 -2.53 5.34
C ARG A 104 8.34 -1.41 4.46
N LEU A 105 7.96 -1.43 3.18
CA LEU A 105 8.16 -0.32 2.24
C LEU A 105 6.97 0.64 2.27
N TYR A 106 7.25 1.93 2.16
CA TYR A 106 6.27 3.00 2.22
C TYR A 106 6.15 3.73 0.89
N ALA A 107 4.93 4.05 0.50
CA ALA A 107 4.68 5.01 -0.56
C ALA A 107 4.89 6.44 -0.04
N ARG A 108 5.18 7.39 -0.94
CA ARG A 108 5.49 8.79 -0.58
C ARG A 108 4.37 9.48 0.20
N ASN A 109 3.11 9.06 0.04
CA ASN A 109 1.96 9.60 0.76
C ASN A 109 1.77 9.03 2.18
N GLN A 110 2.57 8.03 2.58
CA GLN A 110 2.44 7.37 3.88
C GLN A 110 3.35 7.98 4.95
N PHE A 111 4.14 8.98 4.60
CA PHE A 111 5.03 9.68 5.51
C PHE A 111 5.17 11.14 5.08
N GLU A 112 5.66 11.97 6.00
CA GLU A 112 5.92 13.38 5.74
C GLU A 112 7.43 13.61 5.68
N LYS A 113 7.91 14.43 4.74
CA LYS A 113 9.30 14.85 4.71
C LYS A 113 9.57 15.82 5.87
N GLY A 114 10.69 15.63 6.57
CA GLY A 114 11.16 16.55 7.58
C GLY A 114 11.85 17.76 6.97
N ASP A 115 11.66 18.93 7.58
CA ASP A 115 12.26 20.19 7.11
C ASP A 115 13.75 20.33 7.51
N SER A 116 14.22 19.51 8.43
CA SER A 116 15.57 19.58 9.01
C SER A 116 16.20 18.19 9.05
N LYS A 117 17.53 18.15 9.00
CA LYS A 117 18.32 16.92 9.16
C LYS A 117 18.71 16.76 10.63
N ILE A 118 18.11 15.78 11.26
CA ILE A 118 18.19 15.42 12.68
C ILE A 118 18.89 14.06 12.82
N LEU A 119 18.64 13.13 11.89
CA LEU A 119 19.23 11.80 11.90
C LEU A 119 20.30 11.66 10.82
N GLU A 120 21.33 10.87 11.12
CA GLU A 120 22.30 10.41 10.13
C GLU A 120 22.21 8.89 9.93
N ILE A 121 22.74 8.39 8.81
CA ILE A 121 22.73 6.96 8.49
C ILE A 121 23.47 6.14 9.57
N VAL A 122 24.47 6.73 10.24
CA VAL A 122 25.26 6.10 11.30
C VAL A 122 24.42 5.78 12.54
N ASP A 123 23.33 6.52 12.78
CA ASP A 123 22.44 6.33 13.94
C ASP A 123 21.44 5.17 13.75
N ILE A 124 21.47 4.52 12.59
CA ILE A 124 20.46 3.55 12.17
C ILE A 124 21.05 2.14 12.17
N ASN A 125 20.41 1.23 12.89
CA ASN A 125 20.68 -0.21 12.76
C ASN A 125 19.88 -0.78 11.58
N LEU A 126 20.53 -1.59 10.75
CA LEU A 126 19.92 -2.27 9.60
C LEU A 126 19.02 -3.45 10.00
N GLU A 127 19.00 -3.85 11.28
CA GLU A 127 18.09 -4.88 11.77
C GLU A 127 16.62 -4.47 11.58
N GLU A 128 15.84 -5.31 10.91
CA GLU A 128 14.45 -5.02 10.58
C GLU A 128 13.53 -5.21 11.79
N ARG A 129 12.57 -4.29 11.97
CA ARG A 129 11.44 -4.45 12.88
C ARG A 129 10.14 -3.92 12.30
N SER A 130 9.03 -4.39 12.88
CA SER A 130 7.71 -3.83 12.63
C SER A 130 7.64 -2.39 13.16
N LEU A 131 6.83 -1.56 12.51
CA LEU A 131 6.57 -0.18 12.96
C LEU A 131 6.05 -0.14 14.40
N ARG A 132 5.20 -1.10 14.81
CA ARG A 132 4.68 -1.18 16.18
C ARG A 132 5.78 -1.32 17.21
N ASN A 133 6.70 -2.25 16.99
CA ASN A 133 7.81 -2.47 17.92
C ASN A 133 8.78 -1.27 17.96
N ILE A 134 8.84 -0.47 16.89
CA ILE A 134 9.62 0.77 16.86
C ILE A 134 8.90 1.84 17.69
N VAL A 135 7.59 2.03 17.48
CA VAL A 135 6.76 2.96 18.29
C VAL A 135 6.82 2.62 19.77
N GLU A 136 6.69 1.34 20.13
CA GLU A 136 6.80 0.88 21.52
C GLU A 136 8.17 1.19 22.13
N ASN A 137 9.25 1.02 21.38
CA ASN A 137 10.61 1.32 21.85
C ASN A 137 10.87 2.83 21.97
N GLU A 138 10.29 3.65 21.09
CA GLU A 138 10.42 5.11 21.13
C GLU A 138 9.46 5.78 22.13
N SER A 139 8.49 5.03 22.66
CA SER A 139 7.56 5.54 23.65
C SER A 139 8.29 5.95 24.93
N VAL A 140 8.13 7.22 25.29
CA VAL A 140 8.73 7.78 26.51
C VAL A 140 7.92 7.38 27.73
N LEU A 141 6.61 7.17 27.56
CA LEU A 141 5.67 6.91 28.66
C LEU A 141 5.24 5.43 28.75
N GLY A 142 5.97 4.53 28.11
CA GLY A 142 5.78 3.08 28.22
C GLY A 142 4.63 2.50 27.39
N GLY A 143 4.07 3.29 26.46
CA GLY A 143 3.09 2.91 25.45
C GLY A 143 1.72 2.52 26.00
N GLN A 144 0.73 2.45 25.11
CA GLN A 144 -0.51 1.73 25.40
C GLN A 144 -0.25 0.25 25.12
N LYS A 145 0.32 -0.46 26.11
CA LYS A 145 0.64 -1.89 25.97
C LYS A 145 -0.64 -2.66 25.63
N LEU A 146 -0.83 -3.02 24.36
CA LEU A 146 -1.93 -3.86 23.95
C LEU A 146 -1.66 -5.30 24.43
N LEU A 147 -2.09 -5.59 25.64
CA LEU A 147 -2.20 -6.97 26.10
C LEU A 147 -3.31 -7.63 25.28
N LYS A 148 -2.94 -8.55 24.39
CA LYS A 148 -3.90 -9.39 23.67
C LYS A 148 -4.79 -10.07 24.71
N CYS A 149 -6.06 -9.65 24.79
CA CYS A 149 -7.04 -10.37 25.59
C CYS A 149 -7.26 -11.73 24.90
N CYS A 150 -6.67 -12.78 25.45
CA CYS A 150 -6.99 -14.16 25.09
C CYS A 150 -8.36 -14.52 25.69
N SER A 151 -9.43 -13.87 25.28
CA SER A 151 -10.79 -14.28 25.64
C SER A 151 -11.26 -15.41 24.72
N ARG A 152 -10.78 -16.62 25.04
CA ARG A 152 -11.52 -17.88 24.99
C ARG A 152 -10.77 -18.94 25.79
N ASN A 153 -11.14 -19.05 27.06
CA ASN A 153 -11.15 -20.32 27.79
C ASN A 153 -12.63 -20.70 28.00
N VAL A 154 -12.87 -22.00 28.22
CA VAL A 154 -14.15 -22.71 28.46
C VAL A 154 -14.79 -23.21 27.15
N VAL A 155 -14.89 -24.52 26.84
CA VAL A 155 -15.02 -25.76 27.65
C VAL A 155 -13.91 -26.76 27.35
#